data_AF-A0A1B4FG15-F1
#
_entry.id   AF-A0A1B4FG15-F1
#
_cell.length_a   1.000
_cell.length_b   1.000
_cell.length_c   1.000
_cell.angle_alpha   90.00
_cell.angle_beta   90.00
_cell.angle_gamma   90.00
#
_symmetry.space_group_name_H-M   'P 1'
#
loop_
_entity.id
_entity.type
_entity.pdbx_description
1 polymer ?
#
loop_
_entity_poly.entity_id
_entity_poly.type
_entity_poly.pdbx_seq_one_letter_code
_entity_poly.pdbx_strand_id
1 'polypeptide(L)'
;MINVLNSSSESLQVAVNSWGASDNSYVSLAINKSTSFDRTDKRGFVLAVKRQDGEQNFYVLFDSDINVRDNGVVTDHGIPIRPASNRYPHSAAAEKA
;
A
#
# COMPACT_ATOMS: atom_id res chain seq x y z
N MET A 1 -4.74 -4.77 13.53
CA MET A 1 -3.63 -5.41 12.83
C MET A 1 -3.83 -5.21 11.34
N ILE A 2 -2.78 -4.81 10.63
CA ILE A 2 -2.84 -4.63 9.17
C ILE A 2 -2.37 -5.92 8.52
N ASN A 3 -3.20 -6.55 7.70
CA ASN A 3 -2.85 -7.75 6.95
C ASN A 3 -2.52 -7.38 5.52
N VAL A 4 -1.51 -8.02 4.95
CA VAL A 4 -1.13 -7.83 3.54
C VAL A 4 -0.92 -9.19 2.88
N LEU A 5 -1.70 -9.48 1.85
CA LEU A 5 -1.59 -10.66 1.00
C LEU A 5 -1.03 -10.28 -0.37
N ASN A 6 -0.01 -11.01 -0.82
CA ASN A 6 0.44 -10.96 -2.20
C ASN A 6 -0.32 -12.01 -3.04
N SER A 7 -1.33 -11.58 -3.79
CA SER A 7 -2.01 -12.40 -4.81
C SER A 7 -1.57 -12.05 -6.23
N SER A 8 -0.44 -11.34 -6.39
CA SER A 8 0.15 -11.08 -7.69
C SER A 8 0.97 -12.27 -8.18
N SER A 9 1.32 -12.24 -9.47
CA SER A 9 2.16 -13.24 -10.14
C SER A 9 3.65 -13.12 -9.80
N GLU A 10 4.06 -12.12 -9.02
CA GLU A 10 5.46 -11.84 -8.68
C GLU A 10 5.69 -11.69 -7.18
N SER A 11 6.93 -11.89 -6.73
CA SER A 11 7.33 -11.50 -5.37
C SER A 11 7.40 -9.98 -5.26
N LEU A 12 7.01 -9.45 -4.11
CA LEU A 12 7.04 -8.02 -3.81
C LEU A 12 7.63 -7.75 -2.43
N GLN A 13 7.88 -6.49 -2.12
CA GLN A 13 8.28 -6.06 -0.79
C GLN A 13 7.27 -5.05 -0.23
N VAL A 14 6.96 -5.15 1.06
CA VAL A 14 6.05 -4.22 1.73
C VAL A 14 6.62 -3.68 3.03
N ALA A 15 6.29 -2.44 3.35
CA ALA A 15 6.61 -1.82 4.63
C ALA A 15 5.41 -0.98 5.08
N VAL A 16 5.16 -0.94 6.39
CA VAL A 16 4.17 -0.02 6.98
C VAL A 16 4.88 0.88 7.97
N ASN A 17 4.70 2.20 7.79
CA ASN A 17 5.31 3.17 8.70
C ASN A 17 4.83 2.96 10.15
N SER A 18 5.56 3.53 11.09
CA SER A 18 5.18 3.60 12.49
C SER A 18 5.18 5.05 12.97
N TRP A 19 4.35 5.35 13.96
CA TRP A 19 4.36 6.64 14.64
C TRP A 19 5.33 6.56 15.82
N GLY A 20 6.42 7.33 15.78
CA GLY A 20 7.37 7.43 16.88
C GLY A 20 8.31 6.23 17.11
N ALA A 21 8.19 5.16 16.33
CA ALA A 21 9.13 4.03 16.32
C ALA A 21 9.97 4.01 15.03
N SER A 22 11.05 3.22 15.02
CA SER A 22 12.06 3.24 13.95
C SER A 22 11.92 2.13 12.91
N ASP A 23 11.24 1.02 13.21
CA ASP A 23 11.21 -0.11 12.29
C ASP A 23 10.09 0.02 11.24
N ASN A 24 10.51 0.51 10.08
CA ASN A 24 9.74 0.59 8.85
C ASN A 24 10.41 -0.26 7.75
N SER A 25 11.07 -1.36 8.14
CA SER A 25 11.81 -2.21 7.21
C SER A 25 10.88 -2.92 6.23
N TYR A 26 11.37 -3.14 5.02
CA TYR A 26 10.66 -3.92 4.02
C TYR A 26 10.67 -5.41 4.37
N VAL A 27 9.52 -6.04 4.21
CA VAL A 27 9.35 -7.49 4.27
C VAL A 27 9.11 -8.01 2.86
N SER A 28 9.91 -8.98 2.42
CA SER A 28 9.70 -9.66 1.15
C SER A 28 8.54 -10.66 1.26
N LEU A 29 7.55 -10.55 0.37
CA LEU A 29 6.42 -11.47 0.24
C LEU A 29 6.54 -12.23 -1.08
N ALA A 30 6.73 -13.55 -0.96
CA ALA A 30 6.57 -14.45 -2.09
C ALA A 30 5.10 -14.53 -2.56
N ILE A 31 4.90 -15.12 -3.73
CA ILE A 31 3.58 -15.33 -4.35
C ILE A 31 2.68 -16.12 -3.38
N ASN A 32 1.43 -15.67 -3.24
CA ASN A 32 0.41 -16.26 -2.36
C ASN A 32 0.81 -16.32 -0.88
N LYS A 33 1.73 -15.46 -0.43
CA LYS A 33 2.10 -15.31 0.99
C LYS A 33 1.55 -14.02 1.56
N SER A 34 1.30 -14.04 2.86
CA SER A 34 0.84 -12.89 3.63
C SER A 34 1.84 -12.52 4.71
N THR A 35 1.75 -11.27 5.16
CA THR A 35 2.39 -10.77 6.38
C THR A 35 1.39 -9.92 7.17
N SER A 36 1.75 -9.58 8.40
CA SER A 36 0.95 -8.70 9.26
C SER A 36 1.84 -7.68 9.95
N PHE A 37 1.36 -6.44 10.06
CA PHE A 37 2.00 -5.38 10.81
C PHE A 37 1.18 -5.03 12.04
N ASP A 38 1.81 -5.10 13.22
CA ASP A 38 1.20 -4.64 14.46
C ASP A 38 1.28 -3.11 14.54
N ARG A 39 0.18 -2.49 14.11
CA ARG A 39 -0.01 -1.07 13.95
C ARG A 39 -1.41 -0.77 14.48
N THR A 40 -1.50 -0.13 15.63
CA THR A 40 -2.75 0.03 16.40
C THR A 40 -3.26 1.47 16.47
N ASP A 41 -2.48 2.43 15.97
CA ASP A 41 -2.85 3.84 15.97
C ASP A 41 -4.02 4.12 15.01
N LYS A 42 -5.05 4.80 15.51
CA LYS A 42 -6.28 5.09 14.77
C LYS A 42 -6.13 6.13 13.67
N ARG A 43 -5.02 6.88 13.63
CA ARG A 43 -4.74 7.89 12.59
C ARG A 43 -4.43 7.28 11.22
N GLY A 44 -4.26 5.96 11.16
CA GLY A 44 -3.85 5.25 9.96
C GLY A 44 -2.36 5.39 9.67
N PHE A 45 -1.96 4.77 8.57
CA PHE A 45 -0.57 4.51 8.20
C PHE A 45 -0.38 4.62 6.68
N VAL A 46 0.88 4.65 6.27
CA VAL A 46 1.33 4.53 4.90
C VAL A 46 1.91 3.13 4.71
N LEU A 47 1.32 2.39 3.79
CA LEU A 47 1.83 1.13 3.26
C LEU A 47 2.63 1.43 1.99
N ALA A 48 3.91 1.08 1.98
CA ALA A 48 4.72 1.01 0.78
C ALA A 48 4.60 -0.38 0.15
N VAL A 49 4.32 -0.44 -1.14
CA VAL A 49 4.34 -1.65 -1.97
C VAL A 49 5.39 -1.47 -3.04
N LYS A 50 6.47 -2.24 -2.96
CA LYS A 50 7.59 -2.19 -3.89
C LYS A 50 7.64 -3.45 -4.74
N ARG A 51 7.66 -3.25 -6.05
CA ARG A 51 7.72 -4.28 -7.10
C ARG A 51 8.92 -4.02 -8.01
N GLN A 52 9.07 -4.81 -9.06
CA GLN A 52 10.15 -4.62 -10.04
C GLN A 52 10.00 -3.29 -10.80
N ASP A 53 8.78 -2.86 -11.09
CA ASP A 53 8.46 -1.66 -11.87
C ASP A 53 8.48 -0.36 -11.05
N GLY A 54 8.53 -0.46 -9.72
CA GLY A 54 8.68 0.70 -8.84
C GLY A 54 8.00 0.52 -7.48
N GLU A 55 7.82 1.64 -6.80
CA GLU A 55 7.17 1.70 -5.49
C GLU A 55 5.90 2.55 -5.56
N GLN A 56 4.85 2.06 -4.91
CA GLN A 56 3.59 2.77 -4.72
C GLN A 56 3.23 2.79 -3.24
N ASN A 57 2.81 3.97 -2.77
CA ASN A 57 2.42 4.17 -1.38
C ASN A 57 0.90 4.28 -1.27
N PHE A 58 0.30 3.69 -0.24
CA PHE A 58 -1.14 3.65 -0.01
C PHE A 58 -1.46 4.08 1.41
N TYR A 59 -2.59 4.76 1.62
CA TYR A 59 -3.09 5.03 2.95
C TYR A 59 -3.94 3.85 3.43
N VAL A 60 -3.67 3.36 4.63
CA VAL A 60 -4.31 2.18 5.23
C VAL A 60 -4.65 2.45 6.70
N LEU A 61 -5.67 1.78 7.23
CA LEU A 61 -6.09 1.86 8.62
C LEU A 61 -5.51 0.71 9.44
N PHE A 62 -5.55 0.82 10.77
CA PHE A 62 -4.98 -0.15 11.70
C PHE A 62 -5.61 -1.55 11.59
N ASP A 63 -6.76 -1.69 10.94
CA ASP A 63 -7.54 -2.91 10.71
C ASP A 63 -7.70 -3.26 9.23
N SER A 64 -6.88 -2.67 8.35
CA SER A 64 -6.92 -2.95 6.90
C SER A 64 -6.58 -4.41 6.56
N ASP A 65 -7.28 -4.92 5.55
CA ASP A 65 -7.04 -6.23 4.93
C ASP A 65 -6.67 -6.03 3.46
N ILE A 66 -5.36 -5.96 3.22
CA ILE A 66 -4.80 -5.55 1.94
C ILE A 66 -4.54 -6.77 1.05
N ASN A 67 -5.07 -6.73 -0.17
CA ASN A 67 -4.71 -7.69 -1.21
C ASN A 67 -4.06 -6.96 -2.39
N VAL A 68 -2.80 -7.31 -2.64
CA VAL A 68 -2.00 -6.80 -3.76
C VAL A 68 -2.10 -7.79 -4.92
N ARG A 69 -2.60 -7.31 -6.06
CA ARG A 69 -2.77 -8.09 -7.31
C ARG A 69 -1.92 -7.51 -8.44
N ASP A 70 -1.92 -8.18 -9.57
CA ASP A 70 -1.22 -7.71 -10.78
C ASP A 70 -1.72 -6.33 -11.25
N ASN A 71 -0.95 -5.70 -12.16
CA ASN A 71 -1.31 -4.43 -12.82
C ASN A 71 -1.58 -3.25 -11.85
N GLY A 72 -0.91 -3.22 -10.70
CA GLY A 72 -1.06 -2.09 -9.76
C GLY A 72 -2.33 -2.13 -8.92
N VAL A 73 -3.14 -3.18 -9.03
CA VAL A 73 -4.41 -3.25 -8.30
C VAL A 73 -4.14 -3.61 -6.83
N VAL A 74 -4.55 -2.72 -5.93
CA VAL A 74 -4.51 -2.94 -4.48
C VAL A 74 -5.90 -2.72 -3.93
N THR A 75 -6.39 -3.65 -3.11
CA THR A 75 -7.69 -3.54 -2.44
C THR A 75 -7.53 -3.58 -0.94
N ASP A 76 -8.37 -2.83 -0.22
CA ASP A 76 -8.56 -2.91 1.23
C ASP A 76 -9.97 -3.42 1.51
N HIS A 77 -10.11 -4.53 2.25
CA HIS A 77 -11.40 -5.21 2.47
C HIS A 77 -12.17 -5.50 1.16
N GLY A 78 -11.43 -5.84 0.10
CA GLY A 78 -11.98 -6.09 -1.23
C GLY A 78 -12.32 -4.84 -2.06
N ILE A 79 -12.18 -3.63 -1.51
CA ILE A 79 -12.45 -2.36 -2.20
C ILE A 79 -11.14 -1.80 -2.78
N PRO A 80 -11.07 -1.47 -4.09
CA PRO A 80 -9.87 -0.88 -4.68
C PRO A 80 -9.49 0.46 -4.03
N ILE A 81 -8.22 0.59 -3.65
CA ILE A 81 -7.64 1.82 -3.12
C ILE A 81 -6.64 2.42 -4.10
N ARG A 82 -6.51 3.74 -4.07
CA ARG A 82 -5.60 4.48 -4.95
C ARG A 82 -4.28 4.76 -4.23
N PRO A 83 -3.16 4.86 -4.98
CA PRO A 83 -1.92 5.36 -4.42
C PRO A 83 -2.11 6.73 -3.75
N ALA A 84 -1.43 6.96 -2.63
CA ALA A 84 -1.45 8.20 -1.87
C ALA A 84 -0.89 9.40 -2.66
N SER A 85 -0.11 9.15 -3.72
CA SER A 85 0.33 10.16 -4.69
C SER A 85 -0.82 10.69 -5.57
N ASN A 86 -1.92 9.95 -5.69
CA ASN A 86 -3.09 10.34 -6.48
C ASN A 86 -4.00 11.35 -5.74
N ARG A 87 -3.42 12.19 -4.88
CA ARG A 87 -4.15 13.11 -4.00
C ARG A 87 -4.72 14.34 -4.71
N TYR A 88 -4.36 14.57 -5.96
CA TYR A 88 -4.96 15.63 -6.78
C TYR A 88 -4.97 15.19 -8.25
N PRO A 89 -6.09 15.26 -8.99
CA PRO A 89 -5.96 15.51 -10.41
C PRO A 89 -5.21 16.83 -10.51
N HIS A 90 -3.98 16.83 -11.03
CA HIS A 90 -3.49 18.06 -11.66
C HIS A 90 -4.60 18.43 -12.65
N SER A 91 -5.29 19.56 -12.41
CA SER A 91 -6.16 20.15 -13.42
C SER A 91 -5.25 20.48 -14.60
N ALA A 92 -5.13 19.55 -15.53
CA ALA A 92 -4.53 19.80 -16.81
C ALA A 92 -5.45 20.80 -17.53
N ALA A 93 -4.98 22.03 -17.65
CA ALA A 93 -5.42 23.05 -18.58
C ALA A 93 -6.90 23.48 -18.54
N ALA A 94 -7.15 24.63 -17.92
CA ALA A 94 -7.95 25.68 -18.55
C ALA A 94 -7.02 26.86 -18.88
N GLU A 95 -6.03 26.61 -19.75
CA GLU A 95 -5.34 27.66 -20.49
C GLU A 95 -5.86 27.60 -21.92
N LYS A 96 -7.04 28.20 -22.12
CA LYS A 96 -7.66 28.62 -23.39
C LYS A 96 -8.70 29.68 -22.98
N ALA A 97 -8.75 30.89 -23.53
CA ALA A 97 -8.06 31.57 -24.62
C ALA A 97 -8.02 33.07 -24.30
#